data_AF-A0AAW2W713-F1
#
_entry.id   AF-A0AAW2W713-F1
#
_cell.length_a   1.000
_cell.length_b   1.000
_cell.length_c   1.000
_cell.angle_alpha   90.00
_cell.angle_beta   90.00
_cell.angle_gamma   90.00
#
_symmetry.space_group_name_H-M   'P 1'
#
loop_
_entity.id
_entity.type
_entity.pdbx_description
1 polymer ?
#
loop_
_entity_poly.entity_id
_entity_poly.type
_entity_poly.pdbx_seq_one_letter_code
_entity_poly.pdbx_strand_id
1 'polypeptide(L)'
;MSTESGKALKELSWAITTMSRPPSPNPHIPNLKIASKNLNSLLKSDFCEEHTNLLQVIPVATVAALLNDTVTSVENIADAVNELSSLANFKAKESTEADAESGNRSKIPHVIITVDGAADVKKDGQSSVQAV
;
A
#
# COMPACT_ATOMS: atom_id res chain seq x y z
N MET A 1 4.00 -11.49 -5.03
CA MET A 1 4.88 -11.92 -3.92
C MET A 1 5.98 -10.89 -3.69
N SER A 2 6.90 -10.63 -4.63
CA SER A 2 8.05 -9.73 -4.41
C SER A 2 7.72 -8.33 -3.90
N THR A 3 6.77 -7.62 -4.52
CA THR A 3 6.35 -6.28 -4.07
C THR A 3 5.82 -6.30 -2.64
N GLU A 4 5.03 -7.31 -2.31
CA GLU A 4 4.37 -7.41 -1.02
C GLU A 4 5.35 -7.85 0.08
N SER A 5 6.29 -8.75 -0.24
CA SER A 5 7.45 -9.06 0.59
C SER A 5 8.28 -7.81 0.88
N GLY A 6 8.58 -7.00 -0.14
CA GLY A 6 9.36 -5.77 0.03
C GLY A 6 8.67 -4.76 0.94
N LYS A 7 7.36 -4.57 0.78
CA LYS A 7 6.58 -3.70 1.68
C LYS A 7 6.51 -4.24 3.10
N ALA A 8 6.25 -5.55 3.25
CA ALA A 8 6.24 -6.20 4.57
C ALA A 8 7.57 -6.02 5.30
N LEU A 9 8.69 -6.38 4.65
CA LEU A 9 10.03 -6.27 5.21
C LEU A 9 10.44 -4.82 5.51
N LYS A 10 10.02 -3.86 4.68
CA LYS A 10 10.26 -2.44 4.93
C LYS A 10 9.59 -1.99 6.23
N GLU A 11 8.31 -2.31 6.43
CA GLU A 11 7.59 -1.95 7.65
C GLU A 11 8.20 -2.62 8.89
N LEU A 12 8.58 -3.90 8.80
CA LEU A 12 9.22 -4.63 9.89
C LEU A 12 10.60 -4.05 10.23
N SER A 13 11.42 -3.77 9.23
CA SER A 13 12.73 -3.12 9.42
C SER A 13 12.60 -1.74 10.08
N TRP A 14 11.60 -0.97 9.65
CA TRP A 14 11.30 0.33 10.25
C TRP A 14 10.89 0.21 11.72
N ALA A 15 10.06 -0.77 12.07
CA ALA A 15 9.66 -1.06 13.45
C ALA A 15 10.86 -1.39 14.35
N ILE A 16 11.79 -2.24 13.89
CA ILE A 16 13.03 -2.57 14.62
C ILE A 16 13.89 -1.31 14.81
N THR A 17 14.13 -0.56 13.73
CA THR A 17 15.03 0.60 13.74
C THR A 17 14.53 1.71 14.66
N THR A 18 13.21 1.91 14.71
CA THR A 18 12.56 2.93 15.53
C THR A 18 12.17 2.43 16.92
N MET A 19 12.40 1.15 17.22
CA MET A 19 11.91 0.47 18.43
C MET A 19 10.42 0.74 18.69
N SER A 20 9.65 0.81 17.60
CA SER A 20 8.21 1.09 17.61
C SER A 20 7.47 -0.18 17.22
N ARG A 21 6.31 -0.41 17.83
CA ARG A 21 5.54 -1.63 17.62
C ARG A 21 5.18 -1.77 16.13
N PRO A 22 5.47 -2.92 15.50
CA PRO A 22 5.09 -3.14 14.11
C PRO A 22 3.57 -3.13 13.94
N PRO A 23 3.05 -2.81 12.74
CA PRO A 23 1.63 -2.97 12.44
C PRO A 23 1.20 -4.42 12.68
N SER A 24 0.12 -4.63 13.45
CA SER A 24 -0.41 -5.96 13.76
C SER A 24 -1.92 -6.00 13.49
N PRO A 25 -2.37 -6.74 12.47
CA PRO A 25 -1.55 -7.48 11.50
C PRO A 25 -0.84 -6.54 10.51
N ASN A 26 0.35 -6.94 10.04
CA ASN A 26 0.98 -6.27 8.91
C ASN A 26 0.13 -6.53 7.66
N PRO A 27 -0.48 -5.52 7.02
CA PRO A 27 -1.45 -5.72 5.93
C PRO A 27 -0.83 -6.40 4.71
N HIS A 28 0.50 -6.36 4.60
CA HIS A 28 1.22 -6.98 3.51
C HIS A 28 1.39 -8.50 3.67
N ILE A 29 1.36 -9.03 4.89
CA ILE A 29 1.50 -10.47 5.12
C ILE A 29 0.31 -11.27 4.55
N PRO A 30 -0.97 -10.91 4.81
CA PRO A 30 -2.11 -11.58 4.19
C PRO A 30 -2.08 -11.54 2.65
N ASN A 31 -1.77 -10.37 2.07
CA ASN A 31 -1.66 -10.20 0.63
C ASN A 31 -0.54 -11.05 0.03
N LEU A 32 0.58 -11.19 0.75
CA LEU A 32 1.69 -12.03 0.35
C LEU A 32 1.26 -13.51 0.26
N LYS A 33 0.51 -13.98 1.26
CA LYS A 33 -0.06 -15.34 1.30
C LYS A 33 -1.06 -15.57 0.17
N ILE A 34 -1.91 -14.58 -0.11
CA ILE A 34 -2.86 -14.64 -1.24
C ILE A 34 -2.10 -14.75 -2.56
N ALA A 35 -1.05 -13.95 -2.76
CA ALA A 35 -0.25 -14.00 -3.97
C ALA A 35 0.45 -15.36 -4.16
N SER A 36 0.96 -15.98 -3.08
CA SER A 36 1.51 -17.35 -3.12
C SER A 36 0.45 -18.39 -3.51
N LYS A 37 -0.73 -18.33 -2.89
CA LYS A 37 -1.85 -19.24 -3.21
C LYS A 37 -2.27 -19.11 -4.67
N ASN A 38 -2.36 -17.89 -5.18
CA ASN A 38 -2.72 -17.63 -6.57
C ASN A 38 -1.67 -18.21 -7.54
N LEU A 39 -0.38 -18.00 -7.25
CA LEU A 39 0.70 -18.63 -8.04
C LEU A 39 0.55 -20.14 -8.04
N ASN A 40 0.42 -20.78 -6.88
CA ASN A 40 0.26 -22.23 -6.78
C ASN A 40 -1.00 -22.74 -7.51
N SER A 41 -2.07 -21.94 -7.57
CA SER A 41 -3.26 -22.29 -8.33
C SER A 41 -3.01 -22.24 -9.84
N LEU A 42 -2.34 -21.20 -10.34
CA LEU A 42 -1.98 -21.04 -11.75
C LEU A 42 -1.06 -22.18 -12.22
N LEU A 43 -0.07 -22.55 -11.42
CA LEU A 43 0.81 -23.68 -11.76
C LEU A 43 0.03 -24.99 -11.82
N LYS A 44 -1.00 -25.17 -10.98
CA LYS A 44 -1.83 -26.38 -11.02
C LYS A 44 -2.76 -26.42 -12.23
N SER A 45 -3.32 -25.29 -12.66
CA SER A 45 -4.16 -25.27 -13.86
C SER A 45 -3.32 -25.46 -15.12
N ASP A 46 -2.25 -24.67 -15.26
CA ASP A 46 -1.54 -24.52 -16.54
C ASP A 46 -0.66 -25.74 -16.86
N PHE A 47 -0.14 -26.42 -15.84
CA PHE A 47 0.70 -27.61 -16.04
C PHE A 47 -0.05 -28.94 -16.01
N CYS A 48 -1.28 -28.96 -15.49
CA CYS A 48 -2.05 -30.20 -15.37
C CYS A 48 -2.94 -30.49 -16.58
N GLU A 49 -3.26 -29.48 -17.39
CA GLU A 49 -4.21 -29.63 -18.51
C GLU A 49 -3.54 -29.82 -19.89
N GLU A 50 -2.26 -29.49 -20.02
CA GLU A 50 -1.56 -29.53 -21.32
C GLU A 50 -0.35 -30.49 -21.28
N HIS A 51 -0.03 -31.12 -22.42
CA HIS A 51 1.17 -31.95 -22.64
C HIS A 51 2.47 -31.12 -22.53
N THR A 52 2.68 -30.48 -21.38
CA THR A 52 3.79 -29.58 -21.14
C THR A 52 5.08 -30.38 -21.08
N ASN A 53 6.07 -29.93 -21.85
CA ASN A 53 7.39 -30.52 -21.85
C ASN A 53 8.01 -30.33 -20.45
N LEU A 54 8.20 -31.43 -19.72
CA LEU A 54 8.69 -31.41 -18.34
C LEU A 54 9.98 -30.59 -18.16
N LEU A 55 10.85 -30.56 -19.17
CA LEU A 55 12.09 -29.76 -19.13
C LEU A 55 11.83 -28.25 -19.10
N GLN A 56 10.70 -27.79 -19.65
CA GLN A 56 10.28 -26.39 -19.56
C GLN A 56 9.54 -26.08 -18.25
N VAL A 57 8.89 -27.09 -17.65
CA VAL A 57 8.17 -26.94 -16.37
C VAL A 57 9.12 -26.84 -15.18
N ILE A 58 10.22 -27.62 -15.18
CA ILE A 58 11.18 -27.69 -14.07
C ILE A 58 11.68 -26.28 -13.65
N PRO A 59 12.15 -25.40 -14.56
CA PRO A 59 12.58 -24.06 -14.19
C PRO A 59 11.46 -23.21 -13.57
N VAL A 60 10.24 -23.29 -14.11
CA VAL A 60 9.09 -22.52 -13.61
C VAL A 60 8.71 -22.99 -12.21
N ALA A 61 8.60 -24.30 -12.00
CA ALA A 61 8.32 -24.89 -10.70
C ALA A 61 9.42 -24.55 -9.67
N THR A 62 10.68 -24.54 -10.09
CA THR A 62 11.82 -24.16 -9.23
C THR A 62 11.71 -22.71 -8.79
N VAL A 63 11.44 -21.78 -9.71
CA VAL A 63 11.27 -20.36 -9.35
C VAL A 63 10.06 -20.18 -8.42
N ALA A 64 8.96 -20.88 -8.67
CA ALA A 64 7.80 -20.83 -7.79
C ALA A 64 8.07 -21.36 -6.38
N ALA A 65 8.83 -22.45 -6.25
CA ALA A 65 9.27 -22.98 -4.96
C ALA A 65 10.12 -21.95 -4.20
N LEU A 66 11.13 -21.35 -4.86
CA LEU A 66 11.96 -20.30 -4.26
C LEU A 66 11.15 -19.07 -3.81
N LEU A 67 10.14 -18.68 -4.59
CA LEU A 67 9.23 -17.60 -4.21
C LEU A 67 8.40 -17.99 -2.98
N ASN A 68 7.90 -19.22 -2.90
CA ASN A 68 7.18 -19.70 -1.71
C ASN A 68 8.08 -19.78 -0.47
N ASP A 69 9.33 -20.20 -0.62
CA ASP A 69 10.34 -20.18 0.46
C ASP A 69 10.57 -18.75 0.96
N THR A 70 10.61 -17.78 0.03
CA THR A 70 10.69 -16.36 0.35
C THR A 70 9.48 -15.90 1.16
N VAL A 71 8.27 -16.33 0.81
CA VAL A 71 7.05 -16.01 1.58
C VAL A 71 7.13 -16.54 3.00
N THR A 72 7.51 -17.80 3.15
CA THR A 72 7.67 -18.46 4.46
C THR A 72 8.71 -17.72 5.31
N SER A 73 9.84 -17.32 4.71
CA SER A 73 10.87 -16.53 5.39
C SER A 73 10.33 -15.17 5.89
N VAL A 74 9.55 -14.47 5.06
CA VAL A 74 8.94 -13.18 5.45
C VAL A 74 7.92 -13.35 6.58
N GLU A 75 7.13 -14.44 6.58
CA GLU A 75 6.21 -14.77 7.68
C GLU A 75 6.98 -15.01 8.98
N ASN A 76 8.03 -15.84 8.95
CA ASN A 76 8.87 -16.11 10.12
C ASN A 76 9.56 -14.85 10.67
N ILE A 77 10.03 -13.96 9.79
CA ILE A 77 10.60 -12.67 10.19
C ILE A 77 9.52 -11.80 10.85
N ALA A 78 8.30 -11.76 10.30
CA ALA A 78 7.21 -10.99 10.89
C ALA A 78 6.87 -11.48 12.31
N ASP A 79 6.79 -12.80 12.50
CA ASP A 79 6.53 -13.42 13.81
C ASP A 79 7.66 -13.12 14.81
N ALA A 80 8.92 -13.29 14.39
CA ALA A 80 10.08 -13.00 15.22
C ALA A 80 10.14 -11.51 15.62
N VAL A 81 9.82 -10.59 14.70
CA VAL A 81 9.78 -9.15 15.01
C VAL A 81 8.62 -8.81 15.94
N ASN A 82 7.47 -9.46 15.80
CA ASN A 82 6.36 -9.32 16.74
C ASN A 82 6.76 -9.77 18.16
N GLU A 83 7.38 -10.95 18.27
CA GLU A 83 7.88 -11.48 19.54
C GLU A 83 8.94 -10.56 20.16
N LEU A 84 9.94 -10.15 19.37
CA LEU A 84 10.97 -9.20 19.78
C LEU A 84 10.36 -7.89 20.29
N SER A 85 9.40 -7.33 19.55
CA SER A 85 8.76 -6.06 19.92
C SER A 85 8.03 -6.16 21.26
N SER A 86 7.45 -7.33 21.57
CA SER A 86 6.78 -7.61 22.83
C SER A 86 7.79 -7.74 23.98
N LEU A 87 8.84 -8.54 23.80
CA LEU A 87 9.86 -8.77 24.82
C LEU A 87 10.68 -7.51 25.14
N ALA A 88 10.98 -6.73 24.11
CA ALA A 88 11.74 -5.49 24.24
C ALA A 88 10.88 -4.26 24.59
N ASN A 89 9.57 -4.43 24.81
CA ASN A 89 8.62 -3.36 25.13
C ASN A 89 8.69 -2.18 24.13
N PHE A 90 8.67 -2.49 22.83
CA PHE A 90 8.64 -1.47 21.78
C PHE A 90 7.47 -0.50 22.00
N LYS A 91 7.71 0.79 21.75
CA LYS A 91 6.72 1.83 21.99
C LYS A 91 5.56 1.68 21.01
N ALA A 92 4.32 1.78 21.49
CA ALA A 92 3.20 1.90 20.60
C ALA A 92 3.31 3.21 19.80
N LYS A 93 2.92 3.20 18.52
CA LYS A 93 2.63 4.46 17.83
C LYS A 93 1.49 5.12 18.59
N GLU A 94 1.71 6.32 19.11
CA GLU A 94 0.62 7.14 19.63
C GLU A 94 -0.33 7.39 18.44
N SER A 95 -1.48 6.72 18.44
CA SER A 95 -2.60 7.14 17.62
C SER A 95 -3.05 8.48 18.18
N THR A 96 -2.71 9.57 17.51
CA THR A 96 -3.26 10.90 17.81
C THR A 96 -4.74 10.91 17.47
N GLU A 97 -5.56 10.24 18.27
CA GLU A 97 -7.01 10.35 18.27
C GLU A 97 -7.47 10.38 19.73
N ALA A 98 -8.17 11.47 20.09
CA ALA A 98 -8.68 11.87 21.40
C ALA A 98 -7.75 12.71 22.30
N ASP A 99 -7.41 13.91 21.83
CA ASP A 99 -7.50 15.08 22.71
C ASP A 99 -8.96 15.55 22.68
N ALA A 100 -9.77 15.00 23.59
CA ALA A 100 -11.08 15.54 23.92
C ALA A 100 -10.94 16.19 25.29
N GLU A 101 -10.57 17.48 25.33
CA GLU A 101 -11.38 18.56 25.87
C GLU A 101 -10.62 19.91 25.89
N SER A 102 -11.37 20.98 25.65
CA SER A 102 -11.06 22.40 25.87
C SER A 102 -10.29 23.16 24.78
N GLY A 103 -11.00 24.11 24.17
CA GLY A 103 -10.59 24.85 23.00
C GLY A 103 -9.48 25.86 23.23
N ASN A 104 -8.66 26.02 22.19
CA ASN A 104 -8.19 27.32 21.72
C ASN A 104 -7.66 27.15 20.29
N ARG A 105 -8.55 27.31 19.31
CA ARG A 105 -8.13 27.44 17.92
C ARG A 105 -7.36 28.73 17.76
N SER A 106 -6.04 28.61 17.58
CA SER A 106 -5.21 29.65 16.99
C SER A 106 -5.88 30.13 15.70
N LYS A 107 -6.41 31.35 15.73
CA LYS A 107 -7.07 31.99 14.59
C LYS A 107 -5.97 32.36 13.58
N ILE A 108 -5.76 31.52 12.58
CA ILE A 108 -5.05 31.95 11.38
C ILE A 108 -6.03 32.80 10.59
N PRO A 109 -5.81 34.11 10.39
CA PRO A 109 -6.72 34.92 9.58
C PRO A 109 -6.62 34.48 8.12
N HIS A 110 -7.71 33.93 7.59
CA HIS A 110 -7.87 33.74 6.15
C HIS A 110 -8.07 35.12 5.51
N VAL A 111 -7.06 35.61 4.80
CA VAL A 111 -7.16 36.81 3.97
C VAL A 111 -7.83 36.42 2.66
N ILE A 112 -9.07 36.86 2.46
CA ILE A 112 -9.79 36.73 1.20
C ILE A 112 -9.39 37.94 0.34
N ILE A 113 -8.70 37.69 -0.78
CA ILE A 113 -8.44 38.71 -1.79
C ILE A 113 -9.57 38.63 -2.82
N THR A 114 -10.49 39.59 -2.75
CA THR A 114 -11.50 39.78 -3.79
C THR A 114 -10.84 40.52 -4.95
N VAL A 115 -10.77 39.89 -6.12
CA VAL A 115 -10.34 40.54 -7.36
C VAL A 115 -11.57 41.25 -7.93
N ASP A 116 -11.62 42.58 -7.80
CA ASP A 116 -12.63 43.39 -8.49
C ASP A 116 -12.38 43.33 -10.00
N GLY A 117 -13.19 42.49 -10.67
CA GLY A 117 -13.27 42.41 -12.11
C GLY A 117 -13.93 43.67 -12.67
N ALA A 118 -13.18 44.37 -13.50
CA ALA A 118 -13.50 45.68 -14.07
C ALA A 118 -14.85 45.78 -14.80
N ALA A 119 -15.34 47.01 -14.77
CA ALA A 119 -16.61 47.51 -15.27
C ALA A 119 -16.98 47.14 -16.72
N ASP A 120 -18.30 47.00 -16.90
CA ASP A 120 -19.13 47.24 -18.08
C ASP A 120 -18.50 47.15 -19.48
N VAL A 121 -18.81 46.05 -20.18
CA VAL A 121 -18.91 46.06 -21.65
C VAL A 121 -20.38 46.06 -22.05
N LYS A 122 -20.78 47.24 -22.54
CA LYS A 122 -22.04 47.58 -23.18
C LYS A 122 -22.31 46.66 -24.38
N LYS A 123 -23.45 45.97 -24.39
CA LYS A 123 -23.95 45.24 -25.57
C LYS A 123 -24.67 46.20 -26.50
N ASP A 124 -24.11 46.45 -27.67
CA ASP A 124 -24.82 47.07 -28.80
C ASP A 124 -24.71 46.16 -30.05
N GLY A 125 -25.88 45.70 -30.52
CA GLY A 125 -26.27 45.61 -31.94
C GLY A 125 -25.64 44.57 -32.89
N GLN A 126 -26.52 43.71 -33.45
CA GLN A 126 -26.67 43.33 -34.89
C GLN A 126 -25.41 42.87 -35.68
N SER A 127 -25.41 41.86 -36.56
CA SER A 127 -26.42 41.19 -37.39
C SER A 127 -25.67 40.15 -38.26
N SER A 128 -26.28 38.98 -38.51
CA SER A 128 -26.12 38.08 -39.68
C SER A 128 -24.71 37.51 -39.98
N VAL A 129 -24.51 36.27 -40.45
CA VAL A 129 -24.84 35.75 -41.78
C VAL A 129 -24.89 34.20 -41.76
N GLN A 130 -25.72 33.69 -42.66
CA GLN A 130 -26.17 32.32 -42.93
C GLN A 130 -25.13 31.22 -43.11
N ALA A 131 -25.60 30.01 -42.78
CA ALA A 131 -25.12 28.73 -43.26
C ALA A 131 -25.46 28.50 -44.74
N VAL A 132 -24.53 27.86 -45.46
CA VAL A 132 -24.78 26.75 -46.39
C VAL A 132 -23.67 25.74 -46.20
#